data_AF-A0A177H6U4-F1
#
_entry.id   AF-A0A177H6U4-F1
#
_cell.length_a   1.000
_cell.length_b   1.000
_cell.length_c   1.000
_cell.angle_alpha   90.00
_cell.angle_beta   90.00
_cell.angle_gamma   90.00
#
_symmetry.space_group_name_H-M   'P 1'
#
loop_
_entity.id
_entity.type
_entity.pdbx_description
1 polymer ?
#
loop_
_entity_poly.entity_id
_entity_poly.type
_entity_poly.pdbx_seq_one_letter_code
_entity_poly.pdbx_strand_id
1 'polypeptide(L)'
;MPKDLSPQSTPDLNVFLGRRAAVRAEVDQEKRMIRDSARDCAQDKLMARVTDVYATETTEPEIFTKMGLLGTTTRDTYRGLGAGFVTYGLVARDVEAVDSGFRSRMSGPELTEKL
;
A
#
# COMPACT_ATOMS: atom_id res chain seq x y z
N MET A 1 26.23 -9.03 -3.22
CA MET A 1 26.23 -7.56 -3.32
C MET A 1 27.67 -7.07 -3.28
N PRO A 2 28.10 -6.20 -4.19
CA PRO A 2 29.46 -5.63 -4.14
C PRO A 2 29.62 -4.85 -2.83
N LYS A 3 30.69 -5.11 -2.08
CA LYS A 3 30.93 -4.50 -0.77
C LYS A 3 31.67 -3.16 -0.83
N ASP A 4 32.14 -2.75 -2.00
CA ASP A 4 32.98 -1.56 -2.15
C ASP A 4 32.46 -0.66 -3.26
N LEU A 5 31.51 0.21 -2.92
CA LEU A 5 31.15 1.36 -3.74
C LEU A 5 32.10 2.51 -3.44
N SER A 6 32.45 3.31 -4.44
CA SER A 6 33.28 4.50 -4.21
C SER A 6 32.58 5.45 -3.21
N PRO A 7 33.31 6.27 -2.43
CA PRO A 7 32.72 7.18 -1.45
C PRO A 7 31.63 8.10 -2.02
N GLN A 8 31.78 8.51 -3.28
CA GLN A 8 30.82 9.33 -4.03
C GLN A 8 29.59 8.53 -4.52
N SER A 9 29.73 7.21 -4.63
CA SER A 9 28.67 6.27 -5.01
C SER A 9 27.93 5.67 -3.81
N THR A 10 28.43 5.86 -2.58
CA THR A 10 27.72 5.48 -1.35
C THR A 10 26.62 6.50 -1.06
N PRO A 11 25.34 6.12 -1.10
CA PRO A 11 24.26 7.03 -0.74
C PRO A 11 24.34 7.39 0.74
N ASP A 12 24.21 8.67 1.08
CA ASP A 12 24.07 9.10 2.48
C ASP A 12 22.71 8.63 3.03
N LEU A 13 22.76 7.54 3.81
CA LEU A 13 21.58 6.95 4.42
C LEU A 13 20.89 7.92 5.39
N ASN A 14 21.61 8.87 6.00
CA ASN A 14 21.00 9.82 6.93
C ASN A 14 20.06 10.78 6.20
N VAL A 15 20.40 11.21 4.98
CA VAL A 15 19.52 12.03 4.14
C VAL A 15 18.24 11.28 3.80
N PHE A 16 18.35 10.00 3.43
CA PHE A 16 17.20 9.17 3.09
C PHE A 16 16.32 8.88 4.31
N LEU A 17 16.92 8.50 5.44
CA LEU A 17 16.21 8.21 6.69
C LEU A 17 15.55 9.45 7.27
N GLY A 18 16.23 10.61 7.22
CA GLY A 18 15.71 11.90 7.66
C GLY A 18 14.46 12.32 6.87
N ARG A 19 14.48 12.21 5.54
CA ARG A 19 13.30 12.49 4.69
C ARG A 19 12.12 11.58 5.03
N ARG A 20 12.36 10.28 5.26
CA ARG A 20 11.28 9.35 5.64
C ARG A 20 10.71 9.66 7.02
N ALA A 21 11.53 10.13 7.95
CA ALA A 21 11.07 10.55 9.27
C ALA A 21 10.19 11.81 9.21
N ALA A 22 10.59 12.80 8.41
CA ALA A 22 9.81 14.02 8.19
C ALA A 22 8.40 13.70 7.63
N VAL A 23 8.31 12.86 6.60
CA VAL A 23 7.00 12.46 6.05
C VAL A 23 6.13 11.74 7.10
N ARG A 24 6.71 10.92 7.98
CA ARG A 24 5.94 10.26 9.06
C ARG A 24 5.44 11.26 10.11
N ALA A 25 6.19 12.34 10.36
CA ALA A 25 5.80 13.36 11.32
C ALA A 25 4.57 14.14 10.85
N GLU A 26 4.44 14.40 9.55
CA GLU A 26 3.32 15.13 8.92
C GLU A 26 2.01 14.30 8.78
N VAL A 27 2.02 13.02 9.14
CA VAL A 27 0.82 12.16 9.11
C VAL A 27 0.16 12.19 10.48
N ASP A 28 -1.08 12.67 10.54
CA ASP A 28 -1.89 12.69 11.78
C ASP A 28 -2.27 11.28 12.30
N GLN A 29 -2.83 11.24 13.51
CA GLN A 29 -3.15 10.01 14.23
C GLN A 29 -4.11 9.11 13.45
N GLU A 30 -5.15 9.68 12.84
CA GLU A 30 -6.15 8.93 12.09
C GLU A 30 -5.53 8.23 10.88
N LYS A 31 -4.76 8.97 10.07
CA LYS A 31 -4.07 8.41 8.91
C LYS A 31 -3.02 7.37 9.30
N ARG A 32 -2.36 7.51 10.47
CA ARG A 32 -1.46 6.48 11.02
C ARG A 32 -2.22 5.20 11.35
N MET A 33 -3.39 5.29 11.99
CA MET A 33 -4.21 4.12 12.31
C MET A 33 -4.70 3.40 11.06
N ILE A 34 -5.12 4.14 10.03
CA ILE A 34 -5.53 3.56 8.74
C ILE A 34 -4.35 2.84 8.08
N ARG A 35 -3.16 3.47 8.07
CA ARG A 35 -1.93 2.84 7.55
C ARG A 35 -1.63 1.53 8.29
N ASP A 36 -1.63 1.55 9.61
CA ASP A 36 -1.28 0.36 10.41
C ASP A 36 -2.29 -0.76 10.20
N SER A 37 -3.58 -0.43 10.12
CA SER A 37 -4.63 -1.40 9.76
C SER A 37 -4.44 -1.97 8.36
N ALA A 38 -4.06 -1.13 7.38
CA ALA A 38 -3.79 -1.57 6.02
C ALA A 38 -2.59 -2.51 5.93
N ARG A 39 -1.52 -2.21 6.68
CA ARG A 39 -0.37 -3.08 6.80
C ARG A 39 -0.77 -4.44 7.37
N ASP A 40 -1.46 -4.46 8.50
CA ASP A 40 -1.83 -5.73 9.15
C ASP A 40 -2.71 -6.58 8.24
N CYS A 41 -3.66 -5.94 7.54
CA CYS A 41 -4.51 -6.61 6.57
C CYS A 41 -3.74 -7.16 5.37
N ALA A 42 -2.79 -6.39 4.83
CA ALA A 42 -1.93 -6.84 3.73
C ALA A 42 -1.04 -8.03 4.16
N GLN A 43 -0.48 -7.98 5.36
CA GLN A 43 0.34 -9.07 5.91
C GLN A 43 -0.48 -10.33 6.19
N ASP A 44 -1.69 -10.20 6.73
CA ASP A 44 -2.53 -11.37 7.06
C ASP A 44 -3.19 -11.97 5.79
N LYS A 45 -3.70 -11.13 4.89
CA LYS A 45 -4.51 -11.59 3.75
C LYS A 45 -3.71 -11.76 2.47
N LEU A 46 -2.82 -10.82 2.13
CA LEU A 46 -2.14 -10.82 0.83
C LEU A 46 -0.86 -11.65 0.86
N MET A 47 -0.04 -11.56 1.91
CA MET A 47 1.22 -12.32 1.99
C MET A 47 0.99 -13.83 1.93
N ALA A 48 -0.09 -14.34 2.52
CA ALA A 48 -0.41 -15.76 2.47
C ALA A 48 -0.75 -16.28 1.06
N ARG A 49 -1.03 -15.39 0.10
CA ARG A 49 -1.52 -15.73 -1.24
C ARG A 49 -0.59 -15.31 -2.38
N VAL A 50 0.39 -14.43 -2.09
CA VAL A 50 1.21 -13.80 -3.13
C VAL A 50 1.92 -14.82 -4.02
N THR A 51 2.41 -15.92 -3.46
CA THR A 51 3.10 -16.97 -4.22
C THR A 51 2.17 -17.68 -5.20
N ASP A 52 0.98 -18.08 -4.76
CA ASP A 52 0.00 -18.76 -5.61
C ASP A 52 -0.55 -17.83 -6.68
N VAL A 53 -0.86 -16.59 -6.31
CA VAL A 53 -1.33 -15.56 -7.25
C VAL A 53 -0.28 -15.27 -8.32
N TYR A 54 0.99 -15.18 -7.93
CA TYR A 54 2.09 -15.02 -8.87
C TYR A 54 2.23 -16.23 -9.81
N ALA A 55 2.10 -17.45 -9.29
CA ALA A 55 2.25 -18.68 -10.07
C ALA A 55 1.07 -18.95 -11.02
N THR A 56 -0.15 -18.55 -10.64
CA THR A 56 -1.39 -18.86 -11.37
C THR A 56 -1.96 -17.67 -12.14
N GLU A 57 -1.35 -16.49 -12.00
CA GLU A 57 -1.82 -15.21 -12.58
C GLU A 57 -3.28 -14.87 -12.22
N THR A 58 -3.81 -15.49 -11.17
CA THR A 58 -5.23 -15.40 -10.82
C THR A 58 -5.36 -14.67 -9.49
N THR A 59 -6.13 -13.59 -9.48
CA THR A 59 -6.44 -12.83 -8.25
C THR A 59 -7.94 -12.74 -8.06
N GLU A 60 -8.44 -13.10 -6.88
CA GLU A 60 -9.85 -12.91 -6.54
C GLU A 60 -10.14 -11.45 -6.18
N PRO A 61 -11.00 -10.73 -6.93
CA PRO A 61 -11.27 -9.31 -6.66
C PRO A 61 -11.91 -9.05 -5.28
N GLU A 62 -12.62 -10.04 -4.75
CA GLU A 62 -13.29 -9.93 -3.44
C GLU A 62 -12.34 -9.68 -2.27
N ILE A 63 -11.07 -10.05 -2.41
CA ILE A 63 -10.08 -9.84 -1.35
C ILE A 63 -9.94 -8.35 -1.05
N PHE A 64 -9.93 -7.50 -2.07
CA PHE A 64 -9.80 -6.06 -1.92
C PHE A 64 -11.03 -5.43 -1.26
N THR A 65 -12.23 -5.96 -1.54
CA THR A 65 -13.48 -5.53 -0.88
C THR A 65 -13.49 -5.89 0.60
N LYS A 66 -13.03 -7.10 0.93
CA LYS A 66 -12.95 -7.58 2.33
C LYS A 66 -11.87 -6.87 3.14
N MET A 67 -10.87 -6.28 2.48
CA MET A 67 -9.86 -5.45 3.16
C MET A 67 -10.44 -4.12 3.68
N GLY A 68 -11.62 -3.68 3.24
CA GLY A 68 -12.23 -2.40 3.69
C GLY A 68 -11.46 -1.15 3.26
N LEU A 69 -10.49 -1.32 2.36
CA LEU A 69 -9.53 -0.31 1.91
C LEU A 69 -9.72 0.09 0.45
N LEU A 70 -10.68 -0.53 -0.24
CA LEU A 70 -11.12 -0.08 -1.55
C LEU A 70 -11.87 1.24 -1.43
N GLY A 71 -11.44 2.22 -2.22
CA GLY A 71 -12.11 3.52 -2.29
C GLY A 71 -11.79 4.46 -1.14
N THR A 72 -10.54 4.51 -0.65
CA THR A 72 -10.15 5.58 0.30
C THR A 72 -10.50 6.97 -0.24
N THR A 73 -10.43 7.19 -1.56
CA THR A 73 -10.82 8.46 -2.20
C THR A 73 -12.29 8.55 -2.61
N THR A 74 -13.08 7.49 -2.46
CA THR A 74 -14.49 7.46 -2.86
C THR A 74 -15.36 7.98 -1.71
N ARG A 75 -16.36 8.83 -2.01
CA ARG A 75 -17.28 9.39 -1.02
C ARG A 75 -18.00 8.29 -0.23
N ASP A 76 -18.35 8.59 1.01
CA ASP A 76 -19.08 7.74 1.99
C ASP A 76 -20.29 6.99 1.38
N THR A 77 -20.99 7.61 0.42
CA THR A 77 -22.12 7.01 -0.32
C THR A 77 -21.78 5.74 -1.10
N TYR A 78 -20.50 5.44 -1.33
CA TYR A 78 -20.01 4.27 -2.06
C TYR A 78 -19.14 3.34 -1.21
N ARG A 79 -19.33 3.34 0.13
CA ARG A 79 -18.54 2.51 1.07
C ARG A 79 -17.03 2.79 1.03
N GLY A 80 -16.62 3.99 0.64
CA GLY A 80 -15.24 4.46 0.68
C GLY A 80 -14.93 5.21 1.98
N LEU A 81 -13.69 5.16 2.46
CA LEU A 81 -13.28 5.82 3.71
C LEU A 81 -13.32 7.37 3.64
N GLY A 82 -13.61 7.97 2.48
CA GLY A 82 -13.57 9.44 2.29
C GLY A 82 -12.21 10.08 2.60
N ALA A 83 -11.19 9.26 2.78
CA ALA A 83 -9.86 9.62 3.22
C ALA A 83 -9.04 10.08 2.01
N GLY A 84 -8.74 11.39 1.98
CA GLY A 84 -8.07 12.05 0.86
C GLY A 84 -6.75 11.38 0.41
N PHE A 85 -6.16 11.89 -0.68
CA PHE A 85 -5.05 11.26 -1.41
C PHE A 85 -3.85 10.79 -0.56
N VAL A 86 -3.57 11.43 0.59
CA VAL A 86 -2.52 10.98 1.51
C VAL A 86 -2.83 9.59 2.06
N THR A 87 -4.07 9.33 2.47
CA THR A 87 -4.48 8.03 3.01
C THR A 87 -4.42 6.95 1.95
N TYR A 88 -4.87 7.27 0.72
CA TYR A 88 -4.69 6.36 -0.42
C TYR A 88 -3.23 5.97 -0.63
N GLY A 89 -2.32 6.95 -0.63
CA GLY A 89 -0.89 6.70 -0.80
C GLY A 89 -0.29 5.82 0.33
N LEU A 90 -0.77 5.98 1.57
CA LEU A 90 -0.35 5.14 2.69
C LEU A 90 -0.81 3.69 2.53
N VAL A 91 -2.07 3.48 2.15
CA VAL A 91 -2.63 2.15 1.89
C VAL A 91 -1.94 1.48 0.70
N ALA A 92 -1.85 2.19 -0.43
CA ALA A 92 -1.22 1.68 -1.64
C ALA A 92 0.23 1.25 -1.38
N ARG A 93 0.95 2.00 -0.55
CA ARG A 93 2.33 1.67 -0.16
C ARG A 93 2.44 0.36 0.61
N ASP A 94 1.57 0.11 1.58
CA ASP A 94 1.65 -1.13 2.38
C ASP A 94 1.13 -2.35 1.58
N VAL A 95 0.21 -2.16 0.63
CA VAL A 95 -0.16 -3.20 -0.35
C VAL A 95 0.99 -3.51 -1.31
N GLU A 96 1.64 -2.48 -1.87
CA GLU A 96 2.78 -2.64 -2.79
C GLU A 96 4.02 -3.25 -2.11
N ALA A 97 4.13 -3.13 -0.79
CA ALA A 97 5.16 -3.82 -0.02
C ALA A 97 5.01 -5.35 -0.05
N VAL A 98 3.80 -5.87 -0.34
CA VAL A 98 3.55 -7.29 -0.58
C VAL A 98 3.81 -7.63 -2.04
N ASP A 99 3.11 -6.95 -2.96
CA ASP A 99 3.27 -7.15 -4.41
C ASP A 99 2.72 -5.97 -5.21
N SER A 100 3.41 -5.63 -6.30
CA SER A 100 3.02 -4.53 -7.19
C SER A 100 1.81 -4.83 -8.08
N GLY A 101 1.53 -6.12 -8.34
CA GLY A 101 0.32 -6.59 -9.01
C GLY A 101 -0.93 -6.32 -8.17
N PHE A 102 -0.88 -6.55 -6.86
CA PHE A 102 -2.00 -6.21 -5.96
C PHE A 102 -2.30 -4.70 -5.95
N ARG A 103 -1.27 -3.85 -5.89
CA ARG A 103 -1.47 -2.38 -5.94
C ARG A 103 -2.08 -1.93 -7.25
N SER A 104 -1.63 -2.50 -8.37
CA SER A 104 -2.17 -2.16 -9.70
C SER A 104 -3.63 -2.58 -9.83
N ARG A 105 -3.99 -3.74 -9.30
CA ARG A 105 -5.37 -4.27 -9.33
C ARG A 105 -6.32 -3.47 -8.43
N MET A 106 -5.84 -2.93 -7.31
CA MET A 106 -6.60 -2.01 -6.45
C MET A 106 -7.11 -0.76 -7.18
N SER A 107 -6.40 -0.32 -8.23
CA SER A 107 -6.78 0.82 -9.09
C SER A 107 -7.43 0.41 -10.42
N GLY A 108 -7.74 -0.87 -10.61
CA GLY A 108 -8.27 -1.40 -11.87
C GLY A 108 -9.77 -1.13 -12.06
N PRO A 109 -10.23 -1.05 -13.32
CA PRO A 109 -11.64 -0.74 -13.66
C PRO A 109 -12.64 -1.76 -13.09
N GLU A 110 -12.23 -3.03 -12.98
CA GLU A 110 -13.03 -4.15 -12.48
C GLU A 110 -13.53 -3.97 -11.03
N LEU A 111 -12.81 -3.18 -10.23
CA LEU A 111 -13.17 -2.88 -8.84
C LEU A 111 -13.97 -1.58 -8.73
N THR A 112 -13.76 -0.62 -9.62
CA THR A 112 -14.53 0.64 -9.65
C THR A 112 -15.94 0.47 -10.20
N GLU A 113 -16.20 -0.53 -11.05
CA GLU A 113 -17.53 -0.80 -11.59
C GLU A 113 -18.44 -1.62 -10.65
N LYS A 114 -17.87 -2.25 -9.62
CA LYS A 114 -18.59 -3.08 -8.63
C LYS A 114 -18.93 -2.36 -7.32
N LEU A 115 -18.55 -1.08 -7.21
CA LEU A 115 -18.88 -0.18 -6.10
C LEU A 115 -20.02 0.75 -6.51
#